data_AF-A0A0L6JF67-F1
#
_entry.id   AF-A0A0L6JF67-F1
#
_cell.length_a   1.000
_cell.length_b   1.000
_cell.length_c   1.000
_cell.angle_alpha   90.00
_cell.angle_beta   90.00
_cell.angle_gamma   90.00
#
_symmetry.space_group_name_H-M   'P 1'
#
loop_
_entity.id
_entity.type
_entity.pdbx_description
1 polymer ?
#
loop_
_entity_poly.entity_id
_entity_poly.type
_entity_poly.pdbx_seq_one_letter_code
_entity_poly.pdbx_strand_id
1 'polypeptide(L)' 'MIEPNQTAFIVKVARRDEDAPENLLTVFYAVIADDPDSGVQIVKEAVKDGAEVTLTEVRLSQATAQAIDLRPGYARAL' A
#
# COMPACT_ATOMS: atom_id res chain seq x y z
N MET A 1 0.96 -17.18 -6.52
CA MET A 1 2.12 -17.05 -7.43
C MET A 1 1.96 -15.69 -8.09
N ILE A 2 2.96 -14.81 -8.03
CA ILE A 2 2.89 -13.46 -8.64
C ILE A 2 3.03 -13.68 -10.16
N GLU A 3 2.06 -13.20 -10.94
CA GLU A 3 2.14 -13.31 -12.40
C GLU A 3 3.27 -12.41 -12.94
N PRO A 4 3.94 -12.76 -14.05
CA PRO A 4 5.13 -12.06 -14.55
C PRO A 4 4.91 -10.57 -14.87
N ASN A 5 3.67 -10.09 -14.91
CA ASN A 5 3.32 -8.68 -15.17
C ASN A 5 2.94 -7.91 -13.90
N GLN A 6 2.88 -8.57 -12.74
CA GLN A 6 2.47 -7.95 -11.48
C GLN A 6 3.65 -7.30 -10.77
N THR A 7 3.45 -6.05 -10.35
CA THR A 7 4.47 -5.25 -9.66
C THR A 7 4.05 -5.00 -8.22
N ALA A 8 5.01 -5.08 -7.30
CA ALA A 8 4.78 -4.73 -5.91
C ALA A 8 5.04 -3.23 -5.69
N PHE A 9 3.98 -2.48 -5.42
CA PHE A 9 4.01 -1.04 -5.19
C PHE A 9 4.01 -0.72 -3.69
N ILE A 10 4.68 0.37 -3.33
CA ILE A 10 4.55 0.97 -2.01
C ILE A 10 3.61 2.16 -2.09
N VAL A 11 2.61 2.17 -1.21
CA VAL A 11 1.60 3.22 -1.08
C VAL A 11 1.71 3.82 0.30
N LYS A 12 1.80 5.14 0.37
CA LYS A 12 1.77 5.89 1.62
C LYS A 12 0.33 6.19 1.99
N VAL A 13 -0.02 5.92 3.24
CA VAL A 13 -1.30 6.28 3.85
C VAL A 13 -1.05 7.28 4.95
N ALA A 14 -1.69 8.44 4.89
CA ALA A 14 -1.61 9.47 5.91
C ALA A 14 -3.01 9.75 6.47
N ARG A 15 -3.16 9.75 7.79
CA ARG A 15 -4.44 10.07 8.47
C ARG A 15 -4.14 10.84 9.75
N ARG A 16 -4.96 11.84 10.06
CA ARG A 16 -4.86 12.50 11.37
C ARG A 16 -5.32 11.54 12.46
N ASP A 17 -4.65 11.60 13.60
CA ASP A 17 -5.10 10.89 14.79
C ASP A 17 -6.44 11.50 15.27
N GLU A 18 -7.37 10.64 15.68
CA GLU A 18 -8.70 11.07 16.13
C GLU A 18 -8.64 11.73 17.52
N ASP A 19 -7.72 11.27 18.38
CA ASP A 19 -7.52 11.77 19.74
C ASP A 19 -6.50 12.92 19.79
N ALA A 20 -5.67 13.08 18.74
CA ALA A 20 -4.71 14.17 18.60
C ALA A 20 -4.63 14.70 17.14
N PRO A 21 -5.58 15.56 16.70
CA PRO A 21 -5.73 15.97 15.29
C PRO A 21 -4.53 16.71 14.68
N GLU A 22 -3.65 17.27 15.52
CA GLU A 22 -2.38 17.85 15.12
C GLU A 22 -1.34 16.82 14.67
N ASN A 23 -1.51 15.56 15.08
CA ASN A 23 -0.61 14.46 14.75
C ASN A 23 -1.06 13.78 13.46
N LEU A 24 -0.17 13.77 12.47
CA LEU A 24 -0.36 13.04 11.23
C LEU A 24 0.29 11.65 11.33
N LEU A 25 -0.54 10.61 11.42
CA LEU A 25 -0.09 9.23 11.33
C LEU A 25 0.22 8.90 9.88
N THR A 26 1.41 8.34 9.64
CA THR A 26 1.82 7.85 8.32
C THR A 26 2.14 6.37 8.41
N VAL A 27 1.53 5.57 7.55
CA VAL A 27 1.77 4.13 7.41
C VAL A 27 2.06 3.83 5.94
N PHE A 28 2.94 2.88 5.67
CA PHE A 28 3.21 2.42 4.32
C PHE A 28 2.55 1.06 4.11
N TYR A 29 1.93 0.87 2.95
CA TYR A 29 1.36 -0.39 2.52
C TYR A 29 2.13 -0.90 1.32
N ALA A 30 2.42 -2.20 1.32
CA ALA A 30 2.83 -2.92 0.13
C ALA A 30 1.61 -3.56 -0.53
N VAL A 31 1.52 -3.50 -1.85
CA VAL A 31 0.44 -4.12 -2.63
C VAL A 31 0.97 -4.66 -3.94
N ILE A 32 0.50 -5.83 -4.35
CA ILE A 32 0.78 -6.38 -5.69
C ILE A 32 -0.42 -6.08 -6.59
N ALA A 33 -0.17 -5.33 -7.66
CA ALA A 33 -1.17 -4.93 -8.65
C ALA A 33 -0.56 -4.90 -10.07
N ASP A 34 -1.42 -4.83 -11.07
CA ASP A 34 -1.01 -4.77 -12.49
C ASP A 34 -0.52 -3.36 -12.87
N ASP A 35 -1.08 -2.34 -12.23
CA ASP A 35 -0.73 -0.94 -12.43
C ASP A 35 -0.81 -0.15 -11.11
N PRO A 36 -0.21 1.05 -11.05
CA PRO A 36 -0.15 1.82 -9.80
C PRO A 36 -1.50 2.36 -9.32
N ASP A 37 -2.43 2.69 -10.22
CA ASP A 37 -3.74 3.24 -9.87
C ASP A 37 -4.59 2.14 -9.21
N SER A 38 -4.55 0.94 -9.76
CA SER A 38 -5.14 -0.26 -9.16
C SER A 38 -4.54 -0.55 -7.78
N GLY A 39 -3.22 -0.40 -7.62
CA GLY A 39 -2.55 -0.54 -6.32
C GLY A 39 -3.05 0.46 -5.27
N VAL A 40 -3.21 1.73 -5.65
CA VAL A 40 -3.77 2.77 -4.76
C VAL A 40 -5.21 2.44 -4.40
N GLN A 41 -6.02 1.97 -5.35
CA GLN A 41 -7.42 1.62 -5.11
C GLN A 41 -7.56 0.46 -4.10
N ILE A 42 -6.76 -0.60 -4.24
CA ILE A 42 -6.73 -1.71 -3.28
C ILE A 42 -6.40 -1.22 -1.87
N VAL A 43 -5.44 -0.28 -1.73
CA VAL A 43 -5.09 0.28 -0.42
C VAL A 43 -6.20 1.16 0.14
N LYS A 44 -6.89 1.95 -0.69
CA LYS A 44 -8.05 2.75 -0.27
C LYS A 44 -9.16 1.88 0.29
N GLU A 45 -9.42 0.73 -0.33
CA GLU A 45 -10.43 -0.23 0.14
C GLU A 45 -10.02 -0.94 1.45
N ALA A 46 -8.72 -1.01 1.74
CA ALA A 46 -8.19 -1.63 2.95
C ALA A 46 -8.12 -0.69 4.17
N VAL A 47 -8.25 0.63 3.98
CA VAL A 47 -8.11 1.63 5.06
C VAL A 47 -9.44 2.31 5.38
N LYS A 48 -9.54 2.89 6.58
CA LYS A 48 -10.72 3.66 6.99
C LYS A 48 -10.85 4.96 6.17
N ASP A 49 -12.10 5.40 6.02
CA ASP A 49 -12.43 6.69 5.39
C ASP A 49 -11.66 7.87 6.00
N GLY A 50 -11.34 8.84 5.15
CA GLY A 50 -10.59 10.05 5.51
C GLY A 50 -9.07 9.88 5.55
N ALA A 51 -8.53 8.71 5.20
CA ALA A 51 -7.11 8.54 4.96
C ALA A 51 -6.71 9.07 3.58
N GLU A 52 -5.64 9.85 3.51
CA GLU A 52 -4.98 10.24 2.27
C GLU A 52 -4.09 9.08 1.81
N VAL A 53 -4.33 8.59 0.59
CA VAL A 53 -3.62 7.44 0.02
C VAL A 53 -2.90 7.88 -1.24
N THR A 54 -1.57 7.78 -1.21
CA THR A 54 -0.70 8.31 -2.26
C THR A 54 0.33 7.27 -2.66
N LEU A 55 0.46 7.03 -3.97
CA LEU A 55 1.51 6.16 -4.50
C LEU A 55 2.89 6.76 -4.20
N THR A 56 3.82 5.92 -3.77
CA THR A 56 5.23 6.32 -3.68
C THR A 56 5.99 5.95 -4.94
N GLU A 57 7.14 6.60 -5.18
CA GLU A 57 8.04 6.23 -6.28
C GLU A 57 8.76 4.89 -6.03
N VAL A 58 8.62 4.32 -4.83
CA VAL A 58 9.29 3.08 -4.41
C VAL A 58 8.50 1.86 -4.87
N ARG A 59 9.23 0.89 -5.43
CA ARG A 59 8.72 -0.43 -5.80
C ARG A 59 9.50 -1.48 -5.05
N LEU A 60 8.83 -2.55 -4.63
CA LEU A 60 9.51 -3.69 -4.03
C LEU A 60 10.01 -4.62 -5.13
N SER A 61 11.22 -5.16 -4.91
CA SER A 61 11.67 -6.30 -5.70
C SER A 61 10.75 -7.50 -5.45
N GLN A 62 10.65 -8.41 -6.42
CA GLN A 62 9.90 -9.65 -6.26
C GLN A 62 10.39 -10.48 -5.07
N ALA A 63 11.71 -10.50 -4.83
CA ALA A 63 12.31 -11.20 -3.69
C ALA A 63 11.84 -10.60 -2.35
N THR A 64 11.83 -9.27 -2.23
CA THR A 64 11.33 -8.59 -1.02
C THR A 64 9.83 -8.82 -0.83
N ALA A 65 9.04 -8.74 -1.90
CA ALA A 65 7.60 -8.99 -1.85
C ALA A 65 7.28 -10.43 -1.39
N GLN A 66 8.06 -11.42 -1.84
CA GLN A 66 7.95 -12.81 -1.38
C GLN A 66 8.39 -12.97 0.08
N ALA A 67 9.46 -12.29 0.50
CA ALA A 67 9.95 -12.37 1.88
C ALA A 67 8.93 -11.88 2.91
N ILE A 68 8.00 -11.01 2.52
CA ILE A 68 6.90 -10.51 3.37
C ILE A 68 5.55 -11.20 3.07
N ASP A 69 5.55 -12.33 2.37
CA ASP A 69 4.35 -13.10 1.97
C ASP A 69 3.25 -12.25 1.34
N LEU A 70 3.62 -11.30 0.46
CA LEU A 70 2.67 -10.41 -0.18
C LEU A 70 1.85 -11.18 -1.25
N ARG A 71 0.53 -10.93 -1.27
CA ARG A 71 -0.40 -11.60 -2.19
C ARG A 71 -1.02 -10.59 -3.18
N PRO A 72 -1.24 -10.98 -4.44
CA PRO A 72 -1.96 -10.16 -5.41
C PRO A 72 -3.35 -9.75 -4.91
N GLY A 73 -3.72 -8.49 -5.13
CA GLY A 73 -5.02 -7.96 -4.71
C GLY A 73 -5.15 -7.65 -3.22
N TYR A 74 -4.08 -7.82 -2.42
CA TYR A 74 -4.08 -7.51 -0.99
C TYR A 74 -3.05 -6.42 -0.67
N ALA A 75 -3.46 -5.45 0.14
CA ALA A 75 -2.58 -4.48 0.75
C ALA A 75 -2.13 -4.95 2.14
N ARG A 76 -0.84 -4.81 2.44
CA ARG A 76 -0.26 -5.13 3.75
C ARG A 76 0.52 -3.94 4.29
N ALA A 77 0.18 -3.48 5.50
CA ALA A 77 0.96 -2.47 6.21
C ALA A 77 2.36 -2.98 6.56
N LEU A 78 3.37 -2.14 6.38
CA LEU A 78 4.79 -2.37 6.68
C LEU A 78 5.20 -1.69 7.99
#